data_AF-A0A1I4QW92-F1
#
_entry.id   AF-A0A1I4QW92-F1
#
_cell.length_a   1.000
_cell.length_b   1.000
_cell.length_c   1.000
_cell.angle_alpha   90.00
_cell.angle_beta   90.00
_cell.angle_gamma   90.00
#
_symmetry.space_group_name_H-M   'P 1'
#
loop_
_entity.id
_entity.type
_entity.pdbx_description
1 polymer ?
#
loop_
_entity_poly.entity_id
_entity_poly.type
_entity_poly.pdbx_seq_one_letter_code
_entity_poly.pdbx_strand_id
1 'polypeptide(L)'
;MKIYLDNNIFTSVEQNDYEIDKIRKLFNDEEIIFPFSAAHLQEANNITAATEEQRIVYLQKRFDTISRITQDFYIYHQLFPNEILWQTRKPKQVFETITDDPFSQIFMKFFTSFISAEKKEEIREKIGIDVKELNNYKPKEAIEHLNTKLTVWETGESFLELIENAKSLFKNTSGFGLHNDISAVISLLDMFGYWKDRPTKNSDYARLWDSSHAHYASHCDYLISDDRRLRYKARVVYDLYNIKTKIISSNGEEDN
;
A
#
# COMPACT_ATOMS: atom_id res chain seq x y z
N MET A 1 -3.39 17.28 13.28
CA MET A 1 -3.86 16.29 12.28
C MET A 1 -2.69 15.44 11.80
N LYS A 2 -2.90 14.15 11.53
CA LYS A 2 -1.89 13.21 11.03
C LYS A 2 -2.16 12.88 9.57
N ILE A 3 -1.18 13.11 8.70
CA ILE A 3 -1.30 12.85 7.26
C ILE A 3 -0.18 11.91 6.83
N TYR A 4 -0.54 10.72 6.39
CA TYR A 4 0.41 9.79 5.80
C TYR A 4 0.60 10.11 4.32
N LEU A 5 1.84 10.36 3.93
CA LEU A 5 2.21 10.62 2.54
C LEU A 5 2.72 9.32 1.92
N ASP A 6 2.31 9.03 0.70
CA ASP A 6 2.90 7.95 -0.10
C ASP A 6 4.30 8.34 -0.60
N ASN A 7 5.13 7.36 -0.94
CA ASN A 7 6.50 7.54 -1.39
C ASN A 7 6.64 8.33 -2.70
N ASN A 8 5.61 8.33 -3.55
CA ASN A 8 5.58 9.19 -4.74
C ASN A 8 5.62 10.68 -4.39
N ILE A 9 4.99 11.12 -3.30
CA ILE A 9 5.00 12.51 -2.84
C ILE A 9 6.41 12.92 -2.43
N PHE A 10 7.10 12.07 -1.67
CA PHE A 10 8.50 12.30 -1.31
C PHE A 10 9.39 12.42 -2.55
N THR A 11 9.16 11.56 -3.54
CA THR A 11 9.92 11.56 -4.79
C THR A 11 9.70 12.85 -5.57
N SER A 12 8.45 13.32 -5.71
CA SER A 12 8.13 14.59 -6.38
C SER A 12 8.73 15.79 -5.65
N VAL A 13 8.71 15.80 -4.32
CA VAL A 13 9.37 16.85 -3.53
C VAL A 13 10.90 16.80 -3.69
N GLU A 14 11.50 15.61 -3.72
CA GLU A 14 12.94 15.41 -3.91
C GLU A 14 13.43 15.89 -5.30
N GLN A 15 12.55 15.80 -6.30
CA GLN A 15 12.77 16.26 -7.68
C GLN A 15 12.46 17.75 -7.88
N ASN A 16 11.93 18.44 -6.86
CA ASN A 16 11.40 19.80 -6.91
C ASN A 16 10.19 19.98 -7.84
N ASP A 17 9.47 18.90 -8.13
CA ASP A 17 8.22 18.94 -8.89
C ASP A 17 7.01 19.34 -8.03
N TYR A 18 7.15 19.21 -6.70
CA TYR A 18 6.10 19.52 -5.74
C TYR A 18 6.65 20.17 -4.47
N GLU A 19 5.88 21.11 -3.89
CA GLU A 19 6.23 21.79 -2.64
C GLU A 19 5.32 21.30 -1.52
N ILE A 20 5.91 20.77 -0.43
CA ILE A 20 5.15 20.22 0.69
C ILE A 20 4.15 21.20 1.32
N ASP A 21 4.45 22.51 1.26
CA ASP A 21 3.58 23.56 1.80
C ASP A 21 2.25 23.67 1.05
N LYS A 22 2.16 23.16 -0.19
CA LYS A 22 0.88 23.06 -0.89
C LYS A 22 -0.09 22.13 -0.16
N ILE A 23 0.40 21.00 0.37
CA ILE A 23 -0.42 20.10 1.20
C ILE A 23 -0.85 20.81 2.48
N ARG A 24 0.05 21.55 3.14
CA ARG A 24 -0.31 22.29 4.38
C ARG A 24 -1.44 23.29 4.14
N LYS A 25 -1.40 23.99 3.00
CA LYS A 25 -2.44 24.95 2.59
C LYS A 25 -3.80 24.31 2.33
N LEU A 26 -3.87 23.04 1.90
CA LEU A 26 -5.15 22.33 1.72
C LEU A 26 -5.94 22.20 3.02
N PHE A 27 -5.26 22.28 4.17
CA PHE A 27 -5.85 22.10 5.49
C PHE A 27 -5.75 23.36 6.34
N ASN A 28 -5.72 24.54 5.71
CA ASN A 28 -5.72 25.85 6.38
C ASN A 28 -4.64 26.00 7.46
N ASP A 29 -3.44 25.45 7.22
CA ASP A 29 -2.29 25.51 8.13
C ASP A 29 -2.57 24.95 9.54
N GLU A 30 -3.47 23.98 9.66
CA GLU A 30 -3.58 23.18 10.89
C GLU A 30 -2.21 22.57 11.28
N GLU A 31 -2.03 22.27 12.57
CA GLU A 31 -0.84 21.57 13.03
C GLU A 31 -0.82 20.14 12.43
N ILE A 32 -0.07 19.99 11.34
CA ILE A 32 0.04 18.74 10.59
C ILE A 32 1.32 18.00 10.97
N ILE A 33 1.15 16.73 11.30
CA ILE A 33 2.21 15.75 11.51
C ILE A 33 2.23 14.81 10.31
N PHE A 34 3.37 14.75 9.63
CA PHE A 34 3.62 13.79 8.56
C PHE A 34 4.50 12.66 9.11
N PRO A 35 3.97 11.46 9.41
CA PRO A 35 4.82 10.32 9.74
C PRO A 35 5.51 9.74 8.49
N PHE A 36 6.68 9.14 8.69
CA PHE A 36 7.22 8.12 7.78
C PHE A 36 7.18 6.74 8.45
N SER A 37 7.35 5.70 7.64
CA SER A 37 7.32 4.29 8.06
C SER A 37 8.44 3.49 7.41
N ALA A 38 8.58 2.22 7.77
CA ALA A 38 9.53 1.32 7.13
C ALA A 38 9.26 1.15 5.62
N ALA A 39 8.02 1.29 5.15
CA ALA A 39 7.66 1.15 3.74
C ALA A 39 8.40 2.15 2.84
N HIS A 40 8.47 3.42 3.27
CA HIS A 40 9.22 4.48 2.57
C HIS A 40 10.70 4.14 2.38
N LEU A 41 11.28 3.51 3.39
CA LEU A 41 12.68 3.18 3.45
C LEU A 41 12.99 1.90 2.68
N GLN A 42 12.07 0.94 2.68
CA GLN A 42 12.15 -0.25 1.84
C GLN A 42 12.04 0.10 0.35
N GLU A 43 11.19 1.05 -0.02
CA GLU A 43 11.19 1.59 -1.37
C GLU A 43 12.48 2.35 -1.71
N ALA A 44 13.01 3.14 -0.77
CA ALA A 44 14.31 3.79 -0.95
C ALA A 44 15.44 2.76 -1.20
N ASN A 45 15.37 1.58 -0.58
CA ASN A 45 16.35 0.52 -0.80
C ASN A 45 16.42 0.06 -2.26
N ASN A 46 15.33 0.22 -3.02
CA ASN A 46 15.25 -0.11 -4.45
C ASN A 46 15.82 0.97 -5.38
N ILE A 47 16.34 2.08 -4.83
CA ILE A 47 17.06 3.09 -5.62
C ILE A 47 18.27 2.44 -6.29
N THR A 48 18.34 2.55 -7.61
CA THR A 48 19.45 2.07 -8.44
C THR A 48 20.36 3.21 -8.84
N ALA A 49 21.66 2.93 -8.94
CA ALA A 49 22.67 3.87 -9.43
C ALA A 49 23.77 3.12 -10.20
N ALA A 50 24.64 3.84 -10.91
CA ALA A 50 25.72 3.21 -11.67
C ALA A 50 26.83 2.64 -10.77
N THR A 51 27.03 3.24 -9.58
CA THR A 51 27.97 2.77 -8.56
C THR A 51 27.34 2.77 -7.17
N GLU A 52 27.90 2.02 -6.24
CA GLU A 52 27.42 1.99 -4.86
C GLU A 52 27.61 3.35 -4.17
N GLU A 53 28.68 4.09 -4.47
CA GLU A 53 28.90 5.43 -3.95
C GLU A 53 27.78 6.40 -4.39
N GLN A 54 27.37 6.32 -5.65
CA GLN A 54 26.23 7.11 -6.15
C GLN A 54 24.92 6.68 -5.48
N ARG A 55 24.72 5.38 -5.28
CA ARG A 55 23.54 4.86 -4.57
C ARG A 55 23.47 5.38 -3.14
N ILE A 56 24.58 5.40 -2.42
CA ILE A 56 24.68 5.96 -1.06
C ILE A 56 24.30 7.43 -1.06
N VAL A 57 24.76 8.21 -2.04
CA VAL A 57 24.39 9.64 -2.18
C VAL A 57 22.90 9.81 -2.40
N TYR A 58 22.28 9.00 -3.28
CA TYR A 58 20.83 9.06 -3.52
C TYR A 58 20.01 8.63 -2.30
N LEU A 59 20.43 7.57 -1.60
CA LEU A 59 19.81 7.16 -0.34
C LEU A 59 19.88 8.26 0.72
N GLN A 60 21.05 8.90 0.87
CA GLN A 60 21.20 10.01 1.81
C GLN A 60 20.27 11.18 1.46
N LYS A 61 20.17 11.55 0.18
CA LYS A 61 19.23 12.56 -0.29
C LYS A 61 17.78 12.22 0.05
N ARG A 62 17.38 10.95 -0.12
CA ARG A 62 16.06 10.44 0.26
C ARG A 62 15.83 10.55 1.77
N PHE A 63 16.80 10.13 2.59
CA PHE A 63 16.71 10.24 4.05
C PHE A 63 16.56 11.69 4.52
N ASP A 64 17.36 12.61 3.96
CA ASP A 64 17.29 14.03 4.29
C ASP A 64 15.93 14.62 3.90
N THR A 65 15.37 14.20 2.76
CA THR A 65 14.03 14.61 2.30
C THR A 65 12.95 14.11 3.26
N ILE A 66 13.00 12.83 3.66
CA ILE A 66 12.06 12.26 4.63
C ILE A 66 12.17 12.99 5.96
N SER A 67 13.37 13.16 6.51
CA SER A 67 13.60 13.89 7.77
C SER A 67 13.05 15.31 7.72
N ARG A 68 13.30 16.05 6.63
CA ARG A 68 12.82 17.43 6.47
C ARG A 68 11.30 17.52 6.48
N ILE A 69 10.61 16.61 5.79
CA ILE A 69 9.14 16.63 5.69
C ILE A 69 8.50 16.16 7.00
N THR A 70 9.02 15.06 7.56
CA THR A 70 8.39 14.34 8.67
C THR A 70 8.87 14.78 10.04
N GLN A 71 9.93 15.58 10.11
CA GLN A 71 10.60 15.95 11.35
C GLN A 71 10.98 14.70 12.18
N ASP A 72 11.43 13.66 11.49
CA ASP A 72 11.80 12.35 12.03
C ASP A 72 10.65 11.62 12.76
N PHE A 73 9.39 12.00 12.54
CA PHE A 73 8.25 11.33 13.15
C PHE A 73 8.00 9.99 12.45
N TYR A 74 8.22 8.91 13.18
CA TYR A 74 8.21 7.54 12.68
C TYR A 74 7.02 6.76 13.26
N ILE A 75 6.23 6.16 12.37
CA ILE A 75 5.17 5.21 12.69
C ILE A 75 5.65 3.79 12.39
N TYR A 76 5.40 2.86 13.31
CA TYR A 76 5.72 1.46 13.11
C TYR A 76 4.74 0.53 13.79
N HIS A 77 4.65 -0.68 13.25
CA HIS A 77 3.82 -1.74 13.80
C HIS A 77 4.67 -2.68 14.64
N GLN A 78 4.41 -2.70 15.94
CA GLN A 78 5.03 -3.66 16.86
C GLN A 78 4.17 -4.92 16.90
N LEU A 79 4.67 -6.01 16.32
CA LEU A 79 3.95 -7.29 16.19
C LEU A 79 3.51 -7.89 17.54
N PHE A 80 4.25 -7.63 18.61
CA PHE A 80 3.93 -8.08 19.97
C PHE A 80 4.11 -6.90 20.93
N PRO A 81 3.03 -6.28 21.46
CA PRO A 81 1.65 -6.80 21.59
C PRO A 81 0.66 -6.43 20.44
N ASN A 82 1.10 -6.33 19.18
CA ASN A 82 0.26 -5.97 18.02
C ASN A 82 -0.29 -4.53 18.11
N GLU A 83 0.62 -3.56 18.21
CA GLU A 83 0.29 -2.15 18.42
C GLU A 83 0.99 -1.24 17.41
N ILE A 84 0.33 -0.11 17.11
CA ILE A 84 0.92 0.96 16.32
C ILE A 84 1.57 1.96 17.26
N LEU A 85 2.87 2.13 17.09
CA LEU A 85 3.68 2.98 17.93
C LEU A 85 4.26 4.13 17.11
N TRP A 86 4.49 5.23 17.81
CA TRP A 86 4.95 6.50 17.26
C TRP A 86 6.17 6.95 18.03
N GLN A 87 7.24 7.29 17.34
CA GLN A 87 8.46 7.78 17.97
C GLN A 87 9.20 8.75 17.06
N THR A 88 10.10 9.55 17.62
CA THR A 88 11.04 10.34 16.82
C THR A 88 12.29 9.52 16.57
N ARG A 89 12.58 9.19 15.31
CA ARG A 89 13.76 8.42 14.92
C ARG A 89 14.21 8.79 13.52
N LYS A 90 15.53 8.92 13.31
CA LYS A 90 16.05 9.32 12.00
C LYS A 90 15.82 8.21 10.96
N PRO A 91 15.41 8.55 9.72
CA PRO A 91 15.26 7.61 8.60
C PRO A 91 16.44 6.66 8.43
N LYS A 92 17.68 7.17 8.48
CA LYS A 92 18.89 6.36 8.39
C LYS A 92 18.98 5.29 9.49
N GLN A 93 18.68 5.66 10.74
CA GLN A 93 18.72 4.73 11.87
C GLN A 93 17.63 3.66 11.76
N VAL A 94 16.47 4.02 11.21
CA VAL A 94 15.40 3.04 10.95
C VAL A 94 15.86 2.11 9.84
N PHE A 95 16.36 2.65 8.73
CA PHE A 95 16.83 1.89 7.56
C PHE A 95 17.87 0.83 7.92
N GLU A 96 18.83 1.16 8.78
CA GLU A 96 19.85 0.23 9.30
C GLU A 96 19.24 -0.94 10.11
N THR A 97 18.00 -0.81 10.58
CA THR A 97 17.28 -1.84 11.35
C THR A 97 16.14 -2.50 10.59
N ILE A 98 15.84 -2.06 9.36
CA ILE A 98 14.82 -2.72 8.56
C ILE A 98 15.37 -4.08 8.16
N THR A 99 14.80 -5.11 8.76
CA THR A 99 14.85 -6.45 8.22
C THR A 99 13.71 -6.56 7.21
N ASP A 100 14.02 -7.02 6.01
CA ASP A 100 13.05 -7.51 5.03
C ASP A 100 11.88 -8.22 5.71
N ASP A 101 10.62 -7.81 5.46
CA ASP A 101 9.43 -8.43 6.06
C ASP A 101 9.31 -9.89 5.60
N PRO A 102 9.69 -10.87 6.43
CA PRO A 102 9.78 -12.24 5.99
C PRO A 102 8.39 -12.81 5.69
N PHE A 103 7.35 -12.35 6.39
CA PHE A 103 6.00 -12.87 6.19
C PHE A 103 5.46 -12.44 4.84
N SER A 104 5.51 -11.15 4.52
CA SER A 104 5.05 -10.68 3.23
C SER A 104 5.89 -11.22 2.08
N GLN A 105 7.20 -11.39 2.26
CA GLN A 105 8.03 -12.05 1.25
C GLN A 105 7.66 -13.53 1.08
N ILE A 106 7.41 -14.27 2.17
CA ILE A 106 6.99 -15.67 2.12
C ILE A 106 5.61 -15.79 1.49
N PHE A 107 4.65 -14.95 1.89
CA PHE A 107 3.30 -14.93 1.34
C PHE A 107 3.29 -14.52 -0.13
N MET A 108 4.05 -13.48 -0.50
CA MET A 108 4.23 -13.08 -1.89
C MET A 108 4.90 -14.18 -2.70
N LYS A 109 5.95 -14.83 -2.18
CA LYS A 109 6.62 -15.97 -2.84
C LYS A 109 5.67 -17.17 -2.97
N PHE A 110 4.84 -17.42 -1.96
CA PHE A 110 3.79 -18.44 -2.03
C PHE A 110 2.78 -18.07 -3.13
N PHE A 111 2.23 -16.86 -3.12
CA PHE A 111 1.27 -16.40 -4.13
C PHE A 111 1.83 -16.35 -5.56
N THR A 112 3.06 -15.86 -5.75
CA THR A 112 3.70 -15.74 -7.07
C THR A 112 4.15 -17.08 -7.62
N SER A 113 4.50 -18.03 -6.74
CA SER A 113 4.82 -19.41 -7.16
C SER A 113 3.58 -20.23 -7.53
N PHE A 114 2.41 -19.94 -6.97
CA PHE A 114 1.17 -20.66 -7.30
C PHE A 114 0.32 -20.00 -8.40
N ILE A 115 0.43 -18.68 -8.64
CA ILE A 115 -0.40 -17.97 -9.62
C ILE A 115 0.46 -17.04 -10.48
N SER A 116 0.96 -17.57 -11.61
CA SER A 116 1.64 -16.78 -12.64
C SER A 116 0.72 -15.72 -13.24
N ALA A 117 1.28 -14.70 -13.90
CA ALA A 117 0.49 -13.67 -14.59
C ALA A 117 -0.47 -14.28 -15.64
N GLU A 118 -0.02 -15.31 -16.34
CA GLU A 118 -0.84 -16.09 -17.28
C GLU A 118 -2.00 -16.78 -16.56
N LYS A 119 -1.73 -17.38 -15.39
CA LYS A 119 -2.76 -18.05 -14.60
C LYS A 119 -3.81 -17.07 -14.07
N LYS A 120 -3.40 -15.86 -13.66
CA LYS A 120 -4.33 -14.79 -13.28
C LYS A 120 -5.25 -14.43 -14.46
N GLU A 121 -4.72 -14.35 -15.68
CA GLU A 121 -5.52 -14.03 -16.86
C GLU A 121 -6.51 -15.16 -17.19
N GLU A 122 -6.08 -16.42 -17.17
CA GLU A 122 -6.97 -17.58 -17.37
C GLU A 122 -8.12 -17.60 -16.36
N ILE A 123 -7.84 -17.28 -15.09
CA ILE A 123 -8.86 -17.21 -14.03
C ILE A 123 -9.88 -16.10 -14.35
N ARG A 124 -9.42 -14.91 -14.77
CA ARG A 124 -10.31 -13.80 -15.14
C ARG A 124 -11.19 -14.16 -16.33
N GLU A 125 -10.62 -14.79 -17.35
CA GLU A 125 -11.37 -15.23 -18.54
C GLU A 125 -12.44 -16.26 -18.19
N LYS A 126 -12.11 -17.25 -17.35
CA LYS A 126 -13.06 -18.28 -16.90
C LYS A 126 -14.20 -17.73 -16.07
N ILE A 127 -13.89 -16.76 -15.20
CA ILE A 127 -14.90 -16.08 -14.37
C ILE A 127 -15.69 -15.05 -15.20
N GLY A 128 -15.19 -14.66 -16.38
CA GLY A 128 -15.80 -13.66 -17.24
C GLY A 128 -15.67 -12.25 -16.70
N ILE A 129 -14.50 -11.91 -16.15
CA ILE A 129 -14.14 -10.56 -15.66
C ILE A 129 -13.46 -9.78 -16.79
N ASP A 130 -14.08 -8.68 -17.22
CA ASP A 130 -13.41 -7.69 -18.07
C ASP A 130 -12.69 -6.66 -17.21
N VAL A 131 -11.36 -6.64 -17.27
CA VAL A 131 -10.51 -5.72 -16.50
C VAL A 131 -10.76 -4.25 -16.85
N LYS A 132 -11.10 -3.93 -18.10
CA LYS A 132 -11.39 -2.55 -18.51
C LYS A 132 -12.69 -2.07 -17.91
N GLU A 133 -13.71 -2.92 -17.92
CA GLU A 133 -14.99 -2.66 -17.26
C GLU A 133 -14.78 -2.49 -15.75
N LEU A 134 -14.06 -3.43 -15.14
CA LEU A 134 -13.79 -3.47 -13.70
C LEU A 134 -13.11 -2.19 -13.19
N ASN A 135 -12.19 -1.61 -13.98
CA ASN A 135 -11.46 -0.39 -13.61
C ASN A 135 -12.27 0.90 -13.74
N ASN A 136 -13.48 0.85 -14.34
CA ASN A 136 -14.39 1.98 -14.38
C ASN A 136 -15.34 2.01 -13.16
N TYR A 137 -15.39 0.93 -12.37
CA TYR A 137 -16.24 0.85 -11.19
C TYR A 137 -15.65 1.59 -9.99
N LYS A 138 -16.54 2.22 -9.23
CA LYS A 138 -16.22 2.69 -7.88
C LYS A 138 -15.91 1.49 -6.97
N PRO A 139 -15.18 1.68 -5.86
CA PRO A 139 -14.81 0.60 -4.95
C PRO A 139 -15.94 -0.36 -4.58
N LYS A 140 -17.11 0.17 -4.20
CA LYS A 140 -18.28 -0.65 -3.83
C LYS A 140 -18.84 -1.44 -5.01
N GLU A 141 -19.01 -0.79 -6.15
CA GLU A 141 -19.49 -1.41 -7.39
C GLU A 141 -18.53 -2.51 -7.88
N ALA A 142 -17.22 -2.29 -7.74
CA ALA A 142 -16.21 -3.28 -8.08
C ALA A 142 -16.33 -4.53 -7.21
N ILE A 143 -16.53 -4.37 -5.90
CA ILE A 143 -16.76 -5.50 -4.98
C ILE A 143 -18.07 -6.23 -5.29
N GLU A 144 -19.15 -5.51 -5.57
CA GLU A 144 -20.43 -6.10 -5.95
C GLU A 144 -20.34 -6.89 -7.27
N HIS A 145 -19.63 -6.33 -8.25
CA HIS A 145 -19.36 -7.02 -9.52
C HIS A 145 -18.53 -8.29 -9.30
N LEU A 146 -17.45 -8.21 -8.51
CA LEU A 146 -16.62 -9.36 -8.18
C LEU A 146 -17.41 -10.43 -7.42
N ASN A 147 -18.21 -10.05 -6.42
CA ASN A 147 -19.07 -10.98 -5.69
C ASN A 147 -20.06 -11.69 -6.62
N THR A 148 -20.70 -10.96 -7.53
CA THR A 148 -21.65 -11.54 -8.50
C THR A 148 -20.97 -12.56 -9.39
N LYS A 149 -19.76 -12.26 -9.86
CA LYS A 149 -19.00 -13.15 -10.75
C LYS A 149 -18.44 -14.38 -10.02
N LEU A 150 -17.95 -14.19 -8.80
CA LEU A 150 -17.33 -15.25 -7.99
C LEU A 150 -18.35 -16.23 -7.41
N THR A 151 -19.52 -15.75 -6.97
CA THR A 151 -20.60 -16.61 -6.46
C THR A 151 -21.21 -17.51 -7.54
N VAL A 152 -21.14 -17.09 -8.81
CA VAL A 152 -21.57 -17.89 -9.97
C VAL A 152 -20.47 -18.86 -10.43
N TRP A 153 -19.22 -18.63 -10.02
CA TRP A 153 -18.08 -19.48 -10.35
C TRP A 153 -18.00 -20.72 -9.45
N GLU A 154 -17.29 -21.76 -9.91
CA GLU A 154 -17.25 -23.14 -9.38
C GLU A 154 -17.07 -23.28 -7.85
N THR A 155 -16.53 -22.26 -7.17
CA THR A 155 -16.34 -22.26 -5.72
C THR A 155 -17.60 -21.84 -4.94
N GLY A 156 -18.50 -21.05 -5.54
CA GLY A 156 -19.66 -20.46 -4.88
C GLY A 156 -19.32 -19.39 -3.83
N GLU A 157 -18.04 -19.03 -3.72
CA GLU A 157 -17.52 -18.11 -2.69
C GLU A 157 -17.56 -16.67 -3.18
N SER A 158 -17.98 -15.75 -2.31
CA SER A 158 -17.84 -14.31 -2.49
C SER A 158 -16.40 -13.84 -2.31
N PHE A 159 -16.11 -12.61 -2.76
CA PHE A 159 -14.81 -11.97 -2.55
C PHE A 159 -14.42 -11.91 -1.06
N LEU A 160 -15.40 -11.66 -0.18
CA LEU A 160 -15.19 -11.66 1.27
C LEU A 160 -14.93 -13.05 1.84
N GLU A 161 -15.60 -14.08 1.33
CA GLU A 161 -15.34 -15.46 1.75
C GLU A 161 -13.96 -15.94 1.33
N LEU A 162 -13.48 -15.54 0.13
CA LEU A 162 -12.10 -15.79 -0.27
C LEU A 162 -11.08 -15.16 0.68
N ILE A 163 -11.35 -13.94 1.17
CA ILE A 163 -10.52 -13.25 2.16
C ILE A 163 -10.53 -14.02 3.48
N GLU A 164 -11.69 -14.40 3.99
CA GLU A 164 -11.81 -15.13 5.26
C GLU A 164 -11.20 -16.54 5.19
N ASN A 165 -11.33 -17.21 4.05
CA ASN A 165 -10.68 -18.49 3.79
C ASN A 165 -9.16 -18.34 3.75
N ALA A 166 -8.65 -17.31 3.07
CA ALA A 166 -7.23 -16.99 3.10
C ALA A 166 -6.75 -16.75 4.55
N LYS A 167 -7.48 -16.00 5.36
CA LYS A 167 -7.16 -15.83 6.81
C LYS A 167 -7.16 -17.15 7.56
N SER A 168 -8.13 -18.03 7.28
CA SER A 168 -8.29 -19.30 7.98
C SER A 168 -7.09 -20.24 7.81
N LEU A 169 -6.45 -20.22 6.64
CA LEU A 169 -5.26 -21.03 6.34
C LEU A 169 -4.04 -20.65 7.20
N PHE A 170 -4.05 -19.47 7.82
CA PHE A 170 -2.93 -18.95 8.59
C PHE A 170 -3.29 -18.61 10.06
N LYS A 171 -4.47 -19.04 10.55
CA LYS A 171 -4.95 -18.80 11.93
C LYS A 171 -4.00 -19.24 13.06
N ASN A 172 -2.99 -20.06 12.77
CA ASN A 172 -1.99 -20.51 13.74
C ASN A 172 -0.74 -19.64 13.85
N THR A 173 -0.63 -18.52 13.13
CA THR A 173 0.46 -17.55 13.35
C THR A 173 -0.02 -16.43 14.27
N SER A 174 0.47 -16.45 15.52
CA SER A 174 0.34 -15.34 16.46
C SER A 174 0.99 -14.09 15.82
N GLY A 175 0.18 -13.17 15.31
CA GLY A 175 0.62 -12.03 14.50
C GLY A 175 -0.38 -11.59 13.42
N PHE A 176 -1.51 -12.30 13.26
CA PHE A 176 -2.60 -11.85 12.40
C PHE A 176 -3.26 -10.57 12.93
N GLY A 177 -3.09 -9.48 12.20
CA GLY A 177 -3.69 -8.17 12.47
C GLY A 177 -4.08 -7.45 11.17
N LEU A 178 -4.58 -6.22 11.32
CA LEU A 178 -5.09 -5.40 10.21
C LEU A 178 -4.12 -5.30 9.02
N HIS A 179 -2.80 -5.26 9.27
CA HIS A 179 -1.79 -5.25 8.21
C HIS A 179 -1.96 -6.41 7.19
N ASN A 180 -2.18 -7.64 7.68
CA ASN A 180 -2.32 -8.82 6.81
C ASN A 180 -3.64 -8.79 6.04
N ASP A 181 -4.70 -8.32 6.69
CA ASP A 181 -6.03 -8.15 6.11
C ASP A 181 -5.98 -7.19 4.91
N ILE A 182 -5.28 -6.06 5.08
CA ILE A 182 -5.06 -5.06 4.03
C ILE A 182 -4.26 -5.66 2.87
N SER A 183 -3.15 -6.35 3.16
CA SER A 183 -2.31 -7.00 2.16
C SER A 183 -3.06 -8.07 1.36
N ALA A 184 -3.92 -8.86 2.01
CA ALA A 184 -4.73 -9.89 1.36
C ALA A 184 -5.76 -9.29 0.40
N VAL A 185 -6.50 -8.24 0.83
CA VAL A 185 -7.48 -7.56 -0.03
C VAL A 185 -6.80 -6.97 -1.26
N ILE A 186 -5.70 -6.23 -1.08
CA ILE A 186 -4.95 -5.61 -2.18
C ILE A 186 -4.43 -6.65 -3.17
N SER A 187 -3.96 -7.80 -2.66
CA SER A 187 -3.48 -8.91 -3.50
C SER A 187 -4.61 -9.55 -4.32
N LEU A 188 -5.80 -9.72 -3.74
CA LEU A 188 -6.96 -10.26 -4.43
C LEU A 188 -7.52 -9.28 -5.48
N LEU A 189 -7.54 -7.98 -5.19
CA LEU A 189 -7.92 -6.96 -6.17
C LEU A 189 -6.99 -7.00 -7.39
N ASP A 190 -5.68 -7.09 -7.17
CA ASP A 190 -4.70 -7.29 -8.26
C ASP A 190 -4.95 -8.60 -9.02
N MET A 191 -5.23 -9.69 -8.32
CA MET A 191 -5.55 -10.98 -8.92
C MET A 191 -6.73 -10.89 -9.88
N PHE A 192 -7.83 -10.23 -9.49
CA PHE A 192 -9.00 -10.06 -10.35
C PHE A 192 -8.89 -8.92 -11.36
N GLY A 193 -7.88 -8.07 -11.23
CA GLY A 193 -7.55 -7.05 -12.23
C GLY A 193 -7.96 -5.62 -11.85
N TYR A 194 -8.56 -5.41 -10.68
CA TYR A 194 -8.96 -4.09 -10.22
C TYR A 194 -7.73 -3.24 -9.88
N TRP A 195 -7.53 -2.18 -10.67
CA TRP A 195 -6.36 -1.31 -10.65
C TRP A 195 -5.03 -2.09 -10.57
N LYS A 196 -4.95 -3.22 -11.29
CA LYS A 196 -3.79 -4.12 -11.26
C LYS A 196 -2.49 -3.40 -11.62
N ASP A 197 -1.40 -3.88 -11.03
CA ASP A 197 -0.10 -3.31 -11.32
C ASP A 197 0.41 -3.76 -12.69
N ARG A 198 1.21 -2.90 -13.31
CA ARG A 198 1.85 -3.26 -14.57
C ARG A 198 2.86 -4.37 -14.28
N PRO A 199 2.83 -5.49 -15.03
CA PRO A 199 3.78 -6.56 -14.84
C PRO A 199 5.18 -6.03 -15.15
N THR A 200 5.97 -5.86 -14.10
CA THR A 200 7.39 -5.52 -14.16
C THR A 200 8.14 -6.50 -13.28
N LYS A 201 9.46 -6.63 -13.48
CA LYS A 201 10.31 -7.49 -12.63
C LYS A 201 10.15 -7.20 -11.13
N ASN A 202 9.73 -5.98 -10.77
CA ASN A 202 9.56 -5.52 -9.39
C ASN A 202 8.10 -5.29 -8.99
N SER A 203 7.12 -5.70 -9.81
CA SER A 203 5.70 -5.45 -9.54
C SER A 203 5.21 -6.13 -8.26
N ASP A 204 5.85 -7.22 -7.86
CA ASP A 204 5.57 -7.94 -6.63
C ASP A 204 5.97 -7.10 -5.40
N TYR A 205 7.13 -6.46 -5.44
CA TYR A 205 7.59 -5.57 -4.37
C TYR A 205 6.74 -4.31 -4.29
N ALA A 206 6.35 -3.73 -5.43
CA ALA A 206 5.44 -2.57 -5.46
C ALA A 206 4.11 -2.86 -4.72
N ARG A 207 3.52 -4.05 -4.92
CA ARG A 207 2.29 -4.47 -4.21
C ARG A 207 2.45 -4.54 -2.70
N LEU A 208 3.61 -5.01 -2.24
CA LEU A 208 3.91 -5.08 -0.81
C LEU A 208 4.03 -3.68 -0.18
N TRP A 209 4.62 -2.73 -0.90
CA TRP A 209 4.76 -1.37 -0.41
C TRP A 209 3.41 -0.63 -0.42
N ASP A 210 2.59 -0.82 -1.46
CA ASP A 210 1.21 -0.32 -1.52
C ASP A 210 0.39 -0.73 -0.29
N SER A 211 0.43 -2.02 0.07
CA SER A 211 -0.31 -2.51 1.23
C SER A 211 0.24 -1.99 2.55
N SER A 212 1.56 -1.84 2.65
CA SER A 212 2.21 -1.26 3.82
C SER A 212 1.83 0.21 4.01
N HIS A 213 1.81 1.01 2.94
CA HIS A 213 1.35 2.40 2.97
C HIS A 213 -0.12 2.51 3.37
N ALA A 214 -0.99 1.71 2.75
CA ALA A 214 -2.40 1.66 3.10
C ALA A 214 -2.61 1.27 4.58
N HIS A 215 -1.79 0.35 5.10
CA HIS A 215 -1.83 -0.04 6.51
C HIS A 215 -1.43 1.10 7.45
N TYR A 216 -0.24 1.70 7.28
CA TYR A 216 0.18 2.78 8.17
C TYR A 216 -0.73 4.01 8.08
N ALA A 217 -1.22 4.31 6.87
CA ALA A 217 -2.16 5.40 6.67
C ALA A 217 -3.52 5.17 7.34
N SER A 218 -3.95 3.91 7.55
CA SER A 218 -5.20 3.60 8.26
C SER A 218 -5.23 4.08 9.73
N HIS A 219 -4.05 4.44 10.26
CA HIS A 219 -3.88 5.01 11.59
C HIS A 219 -3.70 6.55 11.57
N CYS A 220 -3.90 7.18 10.41
CA CYS A 220 -3.83 8.61 10.18
C CYS A 220 -5.21 9.17 9.78
N ASP A 221 -5.33 10.50 9.78
CA ASP A 221 -6.55 11.18 9.33
C ASP A 221 -6.67 11.16 7.80
N TYR A 222 -5.53 11.25 7.10
CA TYR A 222 -5.45 11.25 5.65
C TYR A 222 -4.34 10.34 5.12
N LEU A 223 -4.60 9.72 3.97
CA LEU A 223 -3.63 9.18 3.02
C LEU A 223 -3.55 10.13 1.83
N ILE A 224 -2.35 10.63 1.51
CA ILE A 224 -2.09 11.41 0.29
C ILE A 224 -1.18 10.62 -0.63
N SER A 225 -1.66 10.35 -1.84
CA SER A 225 -0.89 9.67 -2.88
C SER A 225 -1.30 10.21 -4.24
N ASP A 226 -0.35 10.43 -5.15
CA ASP A 226 -0.67 10.72 -6.55
C ASP A 226 -0.83 9.45 -7.41
N ASP A 227 -0.55 8.27 -6.85
CA ASP A 227 -0.84 6.98 -7.49
C ASP A 227 -2.32 6.63 -7.33
N ARG A 228 -3.03 6.78 -8.45
CA ARG A 228 -4.46 6.44 -8.54
C ARG A 228 -4.71 4.96 -8.21
N ARG A 229 -3.81 4.02 -8.55
CA ARG A 229 -4.00 2.60 -8.21
C ARG A 229 -4.06 2.40 -6.70
N LEU A 230 -3.08 2.95 -5.97
CA LEU A 230 -3.04 2.85 -4.51
C LEU A 230 -4.31 3.44 -3.91
N ARG A 231 -4.74 4.63 -4.34
CA ARG A 231 -5.94 5.28 -3.78
C ARG A 231 -7.21 4.44 -3.97
N TYR A 232 -7.46 3.89 -5.16
CA TYR A 232 -8.64 3.05 -5.40
C TYR A 232 -8.58 1.72 -4.61
N LYS A 233 -7.42 1.05 -4.56
CA LYS A 233 -7.23 -0.18 -3.77
C LYS A 233 -7.40 0.09 -2.27
N ALA A 234 -6.78 1.15 -1.74
CA ALA A 234 -6.88 1.54 -0.33
C ALA A 234 -8.32 1.92 0.04
N ARG A 235 -9.09 2.53 -0.86
CA ARG A 235 -10.49 2.87 -0.59
C ARG A 235 -11.38 1.64 -0.44
N VAL A 236 -11.19 0.62 -1.29
CA VAL A 236 -11.87 -0.67 -1.11
C VAL A 236 -11.60 -1.20 0.30
N VAL A 237 -10.33 -1.24 0.70
CA VAL A 237 -9.94 -1.70 2.03
C VAL A 237 -10.60 -0.87 3.14
N TYR A 238 -10.57 0.45 3.04
CA TYR A 238 -11.07 1.33 4.09
C TYR A 238 -12.59 1.25 4.23
N ASP A 239 -13.31 1.13 3.12
CA ASP A 239 -14.75 0.88 3.12
C ASP A 239 -15.08 -0.49 3.75
N LEU A 240 -14.34 -1.54 3.42
CA LEU A 240 -14.56 -2.90 3.94
C LEU A 240 -14.33 -2.99 5.45
N TYR A 241 -13.31 -2.32 5.97
CA TYR A 241 -12.94 -2.36 7.39
C TYR A 241 -13.44 -1.14 8.19
N ASN A 242 -14.28 -0.28 7.59
CA ASN A 242 -14.82 0.94 8.19
C ASN A 242 -13.73 1.86 8.78
N ILE A 243 -12.61 1.99 8.06
CA ILE A 243 -11.49 2.87 8.40
C ILE A 243 -11.87 4.30 8.01
N LYS A 244 -11.68 5.24 8.94
CA LYS A 244 -12.12 6.64 8.78
C LYS A 244 -11.13 7.53 8.02
N THR A 245 -9.92 7.03 7.75
CA THR A 245 -8.89 7.75 7.02
C THR A 245 -9.40 8.16 5.64
N LYS A 246 -9.27 9.45 5.32
CA LYS A 246 -9.64 9.98 4.00
C LYS A 246 -8.50 9.80 3.01
N ILE A 247 -8.82 9.59 1.73
CA ILE A 247 -7.83 9.33 0.68
C ILE A 247 -7.98 10.39 -0.41
N ILE A 248 -6.91 11.16 -0.64
CA ILE A 248 -6.88 12.27 -1.62
C ILE A 248 -5.55 12.30 -2.41
N SER A 249 -5.54 13.02 -3.53
CA SER A 249 -4.31 13.39 -4.24
C SER A 249 -3.57 14.54 -3.56
N SER A 250 -2.35 14.84 -4.00
CA SER A 250 -1.59 16.01 -3.54
C SER A 250 -2.25 17.35 -3.90
N ASN A 251 -3.22 17.36 -4.82
CA ASN A 251 -4.04 18.54 -5.16
C ASN A 251 -5.35 18.62 -4.36
N GLY A 252 -5.59 17.68 -3.44
CA GLY A 252 -6.83 17.63 -2.65
C GLY A 252 -8.01 16.98 -3.38
N GLU A 253 -7.76 16.29 -4.49
CA GLU A 253 -8.83 15.62 -5.25
C GLU A 253 -9.15 14.28 -4.60
N GLU A 254 -10.43 14.03 -4.32
CA GLU A 254 -10.95 12.70 -4.04
C GLU A 254 -11.24 12.01 -5.37
N ASP A 255 -10.81 10.76 -5.53
CA ASP A 255 -11.27 9.99 -6.69
C ASP A 255 -12.80 9.85 -6.64
N ASN A 256 -13.51 10.13 -7.73
CA ASN A 256 -14.96 9.94 -7.82
C ASN A 256 -15.33 8.50 -8.16
#